data_AF-A0A0E3ST75-F1
#
_entry.id   AF-A0A0E3ST75-F1
#
_cell.length_a   1.000
_cell.length_b   1.000
_cell.length_c   1.000
_cell.angle_alpha   90.00
_cell.angle_beta   90.00
_cell.angle_gamma   90.00
#
_symmetry.space_group_name_H-M   'P 1'
#
loop_
_entity.id
_entity.type
_entity.pdbx_description
1 polymer ?
#
loop_
_entity_poly.entity_id
_entity_poly.type
_entity_poly.pdbx_seq_one_letter_code
_entity_poly.pdbx_strand_id
1 'polypeptide(L)'
;MHTLEAIMAATLMVVIIIFAVQATSLTPLTSSTANAHIESQMYMMGQDMLTALDHSPNGQNSDLKDAIIEWDGERYVWDGNKYKSDENESNILSGPVVDMFELSTVRNGIAHNLQFTYIDEEGSETTDYIYNGEPSDNAVIVSRKVLISDSDIENYASYIDSTKISDIDNTTALYNIIDVKLTLWRM
;
A
#
# COMPACT_ATOMS: atom_id res chain seq x y z
N MET A 1 48.49 50.32 -2.12
CA MET A 1 47.13 49.99 -2.60
C MET A 1 46.93 48.50 -2.90
N HIS A 2 47.95 47.64 -2.78
CA HIS A 2 47.83 46.20 -3.09
C HIS A 2 47.49 45.31 -1.89
N THR A 3 47.73 45.76 -0.66
CA THR A 3 47.43 44.96 0.56
C THR A 3 45.93 44.90 0.85
N LEU A 4 45.21 46.01 0.67
CA LEU A 4 43.76 46.06 0.85
C LEU A 4 43.02 45.26 -0.24
N GLU A 5 43.52 45.31 -1.47
CA GLU A 5 43.02 44.53 -2.60
C GLU A 5 43.25 43.02 -2.40
N ALA A 6 44.44 42.62 -1.92
CA ALA A 6 44.73 41.23 -1.60
C ALA A 6 43.84 40.68 -0.47
N ILE A 7 43.58 41.49 0.56
CA ILE A 7 42.65 41.12 1.65
C ILE A 7 41.23 40.96 1.11
N MET A 8 40.77 41.87 0.24
CA MET A 8 39.45 41.79 -0.37
C MET A 8 39.30 40.56 -1.30
N ALA A 9 40.34 40.22 -2.06
CA ALA A 9 40.35 39.02 -2.89
C ALA A 9 40.32 37.75 -2.04
N ALA A 10 41.07 37.71 -0.93
CA ALA A 10 41.10 36.58 -0.02
C ALA A 10 39.74 36.37 0.68
N THR A 11 39.08 37.46 1.13
CA THR A 11 37.74 37.35 1.73
C THR A 11 36.70 36.90 0.72
N LEU A 12 36.75 37.41 -0.52
CA LEU A 12 35.87 36.96 -1.60
C LEU A 12 36.06 35.46 -1.86
N MET A 13 37.31 34.98 -1.91
CA MET A 13 37.62 33.58 -2.15
C MET A 13 37.08 32.68 -1.03
N VAL A 14 37.23 33.07 0.23
CA VAL A 14 36.67 32.34 1.38
C VAL A 14 35.15 32.30 1.31
N VAL A 15 34.50 33.41 0.98
CA VAL A 15 33.04 33.47 0.81
C VAL A 15 32.58 32.52 -0.30
N ILE A 16 33.25 32.51 -1.45
CA ILE A 16 32.94 31.60 -2.57
C ILE A 16 33.10 30.13 -2.15
N ILE A 17 34.16 29.79 -1.41
CA ILE A 17 34.38 28.43 -0.91
C ILE A 17 33.27 28.01 0.06
N ILE A 18 32.86 28.89 0.98
CA ILE A 18 31.76 28.62 1.92
C ILE A 18 30.46 28.35 1.16
N PHE A 19 30.14 29.18 0.17
CA PHE A 19 28.96 28.98 -0.68
C PHE A 19 29.02 27.66 -1.47
N ALA A 20 30.18 27.30 -2.03
CA ALA A 20 30.36 26.05 -2.77
C ALA A 20 30.20 24.82 -1.87
N VAL A 21 30.76 24.83 -0.66
CA VAL A 21 30.65 23.72 0.31
C VAL A 21 29.20 23.56 0.79
N GLN A 22 28.49 24.66 1.04
CA GLN A 22 27.06 24.61 1.39
C GLN A 22 26.21 24.10 0.22
N ALA A 23 26.53 24.45 -1.03
CA ALA A 23 25.82 23.94 -2.20
C ALA A 23 25.97 22.42 -2.38
N THR A 24 27.16 21.86 -2.09
CA THR A 24 27.36 20.39 -2.12
C THR A 24 26.63 19.65 -0.99
N SER A 25 26.33 20.33 0.12
CA SER A 25 25.51 19.79 1.21
C SER A 25 24.02 19.69 0.83
N LEU A 26 23.58 20.49 -0.14
CA LEU A 26 22.18 20.59 -0.57
C LEU A 26 21.85 19.72 -1.79
N THR A 27 22.84 19.07 -2.41
CA THR A 27 22.61 18.06 -3.45
C THR A 27 22.45 16.68 -2.81
N PRO A 28 21.35 15.96 -3.01
CA PRO A 28 21.19 14.60 -2.48
C PRO A 28 22.13 13.66 -3.25
N LEU A 29 23.37 13.50 -2.75
CA LEU A 29 24.40 12.66 -3.36
C LEU A 29 24.67 11.39 -2.54
N THR A 30 23.63 10.75 -2.01
CA THR A 30 23.72 9.34 -1.62
C THR A 30 22.49 8.62 -2.12
N SER A 31 22.67 7.48 -2.79
CA SER A 31 21.56 6.63 -3.27
C SER A 31 20.60 6.28 -2.13
N SER A 32 21.08 6.28 -0.88
CA SER A 32 20.28 6.02 0.31
C SER A 32 19.23 7.11 0.59
N THR A 33 19.59 8.40 0.52
CA THR A 33 18.61 9.50 0.71
C THR A 33 17.61 9.58 -0.44
N ALA A 34 18.04 9.31 -1.68
CA ALA A 34 17.15 9.24 -2.83
C ALA A 34 16.16 8.07 -2.70
N ASN A 35 16.63 6.89 -2.30
CA ASN A 35 15.77 5.71 -2.07
C ASN A 35 14.78 5.97 -0.93
N ALA A 36 15.22 6.55 0.19
CA ALA A 36 14.33 6.90 1.30
C ALA A 36 13.24 7.90 0.89
N HIS A 37 13.54 8.83 -0.03
CA HIS A 37 12.54 9.74 -0.56
C HIS A 37 11.49 9.01 -1.41
N ILE A 38 11.92 8.07 -2.27
CA ILE A 38 11.01 7.24 -3.08
C ILE A 38 10.15 6.33 -2.19
N GLU A 39 10.74 5.69 -1.18
CA GLU A 39 10.00 4.88 -0.20
C GLU A 39 8.94 5.72 0.52
N SER A 40 9.29 6.94 0.93
CA SER A 40 8.33 7.87 1.55
C SER A 40 7.21 8.27 0.58
N GLN A 41 7.51 8.49 -0.71
CA GLN A 41 6.48 8.77 -1.71
C GLN A 41 5.54 7.58 -1.94
N MET A 42 6.09 6.37 -2.03
CA MET A 42 5.30 5.14 -2.16
C MET A 42 4.44 4.88 -0.93
N TYR A 43 4.94 5.18 0.27
CA TYR A 43 4.18 5.11 1.51
C TYR A 43 2.97 6.04 1.47
N MET A 44 3.17 7.32 1.14
CA MET A 44 2.08 8.28 1.03
C MET A 44 1.06 7.86 -0.02
N MET A 45 1.53 7.41 -1.19
CA MET A 45 0.67 6.92 -2.25
C MET A 45 -0.18 5.72 -1.82
N GLY A 46 0.42 4.70 -1.20
CA GLY A 46 -0.32 3.54 -0.69
C GLY A 46 -1.32 3.91 0.39
N GLN A 47 -0.95 4.82 1.30
CA GLN A 47 -1.84 5.33 2.34
C GLN A 47 -3.04 6.07 1.74
N ASP A 48 -2.81 6.91 0.73
CA ASP A 48 -3.86 7.66 0.04
C ASP A 48 -4.80 6.70 -0.72
N MET A 49 -4.27 5.65 -1.34
CA MET A 49 -5.07 4.62 -2.01
C MET A 49 -5.99 3.88 -1.04
N LEU A 50 -5.46 3.35 0.07
CA LEU A 50 -6.30 2.68 1.08
C LEU A 50 -7.29 3.65 1.72
N THR A 51 -6.91 4.93 1.88
CA THR A 51 -7.81 5.95 2.42
C THR A 51 -8.96 6.28 1.47
N ALA A 52 -8.68 6.36 0.17
CA ALA A 52 -9.68 6.58 -0.86
C ALA A 52 -10.63 5.38 -0.97
N LEU A 53 -10.11 4.15 -0.98
CA LEU A 53 -10.90 2.92 -1.10
C LEU A 53 -11.75 2.65 0.15
N ASP A 54 -11.30 3.07 1.33
CA ASP A 54 -12.10 2.95 2.56
C ASP A 54 -13.08 4.13 2.75
N HIS A 55 -13.12 5.09 1.83
CA HIS A 55 -14.11 6.15 1.90
C HIS A 55 -15.52 5.58 1.62
N SER A 56 -16.43 5.73 2.58
CA SER A 56 -17.84 5.32 2.46
C SER A 56 -18.71 6.55 2.15
N PRO A 57 -19.29 6.67 0.94
CA PRO A 57 -20.24 7.72 0.63
C PRO A 57 -21.65 7.37 1.14
N ASN A 58 -22.25 8.28 1.92
CA ASN A 58 -23.69 8.36 2.18
C ASN A 58 -24.42 7.02 2.48
N GLY A 59 -23.90 6.25 3.45
CA GLY A 59 -24.57 5.03 3.93
C GLY A 59 -24.39 3.80 3.03
N GLN A 60 -23.51 3.87 2.04
CA GLN A 60 -23.01 2.70 1.31
C GLN A 60 -21.75 2.16 1.99
N ASN A 61 -21.42 0.90 1.75
CA ASN A 61 -20.12 0.37 2.16
C ASN A 61 -18.99 1.08 1.41
N SER A 62 -17.78 0.98 1.94
CA SER A 62 -16.58 1.43 1.23
C SER A 62 -16.16 0.38 0.19
N ASP A 63 -15.50 0.80 -0.88
CA ASP A 63 -15.00 -0.12 -1.92
C ASP A 63 -14.10 -1.21 -1.33
N LEU A 64 -13.33 -0.85 -0.29
CA LEU A 64 -12.47 -1.79 0.42
C LEU A 64 -13.26 -2.83 1.23
N LYS A 65 -14.38 -2.40 1.82
CA LYS A 65 -15.26 -3.27 2.60
C LYS A 65 -16.03 -4.22 1.68
N ASP A 66 -16.55 -3.73 0.56
CA ASP A 66 -17.23 -4.57 -0.42
C ASP A 66 -16.28 -5.61 -1.02
N ALA A 67 -15.03 -5.23 -1.32
CA ALA A 67 -14.02 -6.19 -1.77
C ALA A 67 -13.71 -7.32 -0.76
N ILE A 68 -13.86 -7.07 0.54
CA ILE A 68 -13.70 -8.11 1.57
C ILE A 68 -14.94 -9.00 1.65
N ILE A 69 -16.14 -8.39 1.63
CA ILE A 69 -17.41 -9.11 1.76
C ILE A 69 -17.67 -10.01 0.54
N GLU A 70 -17.35 -9.50 -0.66
CA GLU A 70 -17.55 -10.22 -1.93
C GLU A 70 -16.42 -11.19 -2.25
N TRP A 71 -15.38 -11.26 -1.41
CA TRP A 71 -14.25 -12.15 -1.65
C TRP A 71 -14.66 -13.62 -1.57
N ASP A 72 -14.16 -14.40 -2.52
CA ASP A 72 -14.44 -15.82 -2.69
C ASP A 72 -13.40 -16.74 -2.03
N GLY A 73 -12.42 -16.18 -1.33
CA GLY A 73 -11.34 -16.95 -0.71
C GLY A 73 -10.17 -17.25 -1.65
N GLU A 74 -10.27 -16.90 -2.93
CA GLU A 74 -9.22 -17.18 -3.90
C GLU A 74 -8.12 -16.11 -3.88
N ARG A 75 -6.90 -16.52 -4.23
CA ARG A 75 -5.77 -15.61 -4.42
C ARG A 75 -5.72 -15.17 -5.88
N TYR A 76 -5.55 -13.87 -6.11
CA TYR A 76 -5.46 -13.29 -7.45
C TYR A 76 -4.05 -12.84 -7.82
N VAL A 77 -3.64 -13.05 -9.07
CA VAL A 77 -2.32 -12.73 -9.61
C VAL A 77 -2.45 -11.92 -10.90
N TRP A 78 -1.51 -11.00 -11.15
CA TRP A 78 -1.48 -10.22 -12.40
C TRP A 78 -0.90 -11.02 -13.58
N ASP A 79 -1.68 -11.20 -14.65
CA ASP A 79 -1.26 -11.97 -15.84
C ASP A 79 -0.59 -11.12 -16.94
N GLY A 80 -0.39 -9.82 -16.69
CA GLY A 80 0.08 -8.85 -17.69
C GLY A 80 -1.03 -7.99 -18.29
N ASN A 81 -2.29 -8.36 -18.13
CA ASN A 81 -3.44 -7.61 -18.63
C ASN A 81 -4.58 -7.47 -17.61
N LYS A 82 -4.78 -8.44 -16.72
CA LYS A 82 -5.83 -8.45 -15.69
C LYS A 82 -5.43 -9.32 -14.50
N TYR A 83 -6.11 -9.13 -13.37
CA TYR A 83 -6.01 -10.04 -12.23
C TYR A 83 -6.87 -11.28 -12.46
N LYS A 84 -6.26 -12.45 -12.26
CA LYS A 84 -6.92 -13.76 -12.36
C LYS A 84 -6.64 -14.58 -11.13
N SER A 85 -7.55 -15.47 -10.78
CA SER A 85 -7.30 -16.43 -9.73
C SER A 85 -6.15 -17.37 -10.09
N ASP A 86 -5.33 -17.69 -9.09
CA ASP A 86 -4.23 -18.67 -9.18
C ASP A 86 -4.75 -20.10 -9.38
N GLU A 87 -5.97 -20.38 -8.91
CA GLU A 87 -6.59 -21.71 -9.00
C GLU A 87 -7.51 -21.85 -10.22
N ASN A 88 -8.16 -20.77 -10.63
CA ASN A 88 -9.14 -20.77 -11.72
C ASN A 88 -8.96 -19.57 -12.66
N GLU A 89 -8.25 -19.76 -13.77
CA GLU A 89 -7.96 -18.69 -14.74
C GLU A 89 -9.20 -18.02 -15.37
N SER A 90 -10.38 -18.64 -15.27
CA SER A 90 -11.65 -18.07 -15.75
C SER A 90 -12.24 -17.05 -14.78
N ASN A 91 -11.83 -17.11 -13.51
CA ASN A 91 -12.20 -16.16 -12.48
C ASN A 91 -11.31 -14.91 -12.58
N ILE A 92 -11.93 -13.77 -12.84
CA ILE A 92 -11.25 -12.50 -13.10
C ILE A 92 -11.67 -11.52 -12.02
N LEU A 93 -10.69 -10.96 -11.32
CA LEU A 93 -10.96 -9.93 -10.34
C LEU A 93 -11.30 -8.63 -11.06
N SER A 94 -12.40 -8.00 -10.65
CA SER A 94 -12.82 -6.70 -11.16
C SER A 94 -13.46 -5.89 -10.05
N GLY A 95 -13.41 -4.56 -10.16
CA GLY A 95 -14.03 -3.65 -9.20
C GLY A 95 -13.17 -2.42 -8.92
N PRO A 96 -13.67 -1.49 -8.08
CA PRO A 96 -13.01 -0.21 -7.84
C PRO A 96 -11.59 -0.35 -7.27
N VAL A 97 -11.37 -1.37 -6.43
CA VAL A 97 -10.05 -1.71 -5.87
C VAL A 97 -9.06 -2.09 -6.98
N VAL A 98 -9.49 -2.93 -7.94
CA VAL A 98 -8.68 -3.33 -9.09
C VAL A 98 -8.39 -2.13 -9.99
N ASP A 99 -9.41 -1.35 -10.34
CA ASP A 99 -9.27 -0.16 -11.20
C ASP A 99 -8.26 0.84 -10.61
N MET A 100 -8.28 1.02 -9.29
CA MET A 100 -7.34 1.88 -8.57
C MET A 100 -5.90 1.35 -8.67
N PHE A 101 -5.68 0.05 -8.48
CA PHE A 101 -4.36 -0.57 -8.62
C PHE A 101 -3.86 -0.53 -10.06
N GLU A 102 -4.70 -0.84 -11.05
CA GLU A 102 -4.30 -0.76 -12.45
C GLU A 102 -3.85 0.66 -12.83
N LEU A 103 -4.60 1.68 -12.42
CA LEU A 103 -4.27 3.08 -12.71
C LEU A 103 -3.02 3.55 -11.97
N SER A 104 -2.87 3.18 -10.70
CA SER A 104 -1.90 3.78 -9.79
C SER A 104 -0.60 3.00 -9.70
N THR A 105 -0.62 1.67 -9.70
CA THR A 105 0.58 0.85 -9.49
C THR A 105 1.10 0.26 -10.81
N VAL A 106 0.25 -0.49 -11.53
CA VAL A 106 0.64 -1.24 -12.73
C VAL A 106 1.19 -0.30 -13.81
N ARG A 107 0.51 0.82 -14.08
CA ARG A 107 0.98 1.82 -15.08
C ARG A 107 2.31 2.48 -14.72
N ASN A 108 2.68 2.46 -13.44
CA ASN A 108 3.90 3.07 -12.93
C ASN A 108 5.02 2.03 -12.68
N GLY A 109 4.82 0.76 -13.05
CA GLY A 109 5.81 -0.31 -12.85
C GLY A 109 6.02 -0.66 -11.37
N ILE A 110 5.00 -0.45 -10.54
CA ILE A 110 5.02 -0.77 -9.11
C ILE A 110 4.30 -2.10 -8.91
N ALA A 111 5.01 -3.09 -8.41
CA ALA A 111 4.44 -4.35 -7.95
C ALA A 111 3.76 -4.15 -6.59
N HIS A 112 2.71 -4.93 -6.33
CA HIS A 112 1.99 -4.85 -5.06
C HIS A 112 1.36 -6.17 -4.64
N ASN A 113 1.25 -6.37 -3.34
CA ASN A 113 0.47 -7.44 -2.72
C ASN A 113 -0.59 -6.81 -1.83
N LEU A 114 -1.80 -7.37 -1.85
CA LEU A 114 -2.85 -7.03 -0.92
C LEU A 114 -3.15 -8.27 -0.06
N GLN A 115 -3.00 -8.12 1.24
CA GLN A 115 -3.20 -9.20 2.21
C GLN A 115 -4.29 -8.79 3.19
N PHE A 116 -5.13 -9.75 3.56
CA PHE A 116 -6.11 -9.59 4.62
C PHE A 116 -5.62 -10.35 5.85
N THR A 117 -5.47 -9.62 6.95
CA THR A 117 -5.16 -10.20 8.26
C THR A 117 -6.40 -10.08 9.13
N TYR A 118 -6.89 -11.21 9.64
CA TYR A 118 -8.11 -11.27 10.45
C TYR A 118 -7.89 -12.10 11.70
N ILE A 119 -8.84 -12.03 12.63
CA ILE A 119 -8.80 -12.78 13.90
C ILE A 119 -9.71 -13.99 13.76
N ASP A 120 -9.20 -15.16 14.13
CA ASP A 120 -9.92 -16.43 14.22
C ASP A 120 -9.74 -17.06 15.61
N GLU A 121 -10.37 -18.21 15.88
CA GLU A 121 -10.31 -18.89 17.18
C GLU A 121 -8.88 -19.21 17.65
N GLU A 122 -7.96 -19.47 16.71
CA GLU A 122 -6.57 -19.84 16.98
C GLU A 122 -5.62 -18.62 17.10
N GLY A 123 -6.05 -17.43 16.69
CA GLY A 123 -5.23 -16.22 16.71
C GLY A 123 -5.46 -15.32 15.50
N SER A 124 -4.38 -14.71 15.01
CA SER A 124 -4.45 -13.88 13.80
C SER A 124 -3.97 -14.66 12.59
N GLU A 125 -4.82 -14.75 11.58
CA GLU A 125 -4.54 -15.40 10.30
C GLU A 125 -4.29 -14.34 9.22
N THR A 126 -3.47 -14.68 8.22
CA THR A 126 -3.19 -13.79 7.09
C THR A 126 -3.32 -14.55 5.78
N THR A 127 -4.11 -13.99 4.87
CA THR A 127 -4.34 -14.54 3.54
C THR A 127 -4.02 -13.51 2.46
N ASP A 128 -3.61 -13.99 1.28
CA ASP A 128 -3.29 -13.15 0.14
C ASP A 128 -4.52 -12.96 -0.74
N TYR A 129 -5.02 -11.73 -0.83
CA TYR A 129 -6.05 -11.38 -1.78
C TYR A 129 -5.44 -11.15 -3.17
N ILE A 130 -4.39 -10.34 -3.25
CA ILE A 130 -3.61 -10.12 -4.48
C ILE A 130 -2.15 -10.45 -4.19
N TYR A 131 -1.54 -11.31 -5.02
CA TYR A 131 -0.15 -11.71 -4.93
C TYR A 131 0.56 -11.56 -6.28
N ASN A 132 1.54 -10.65 -6.34
CA ASN A 132 2.38 -10.37 -7.49
C ASN A 132 3.86 -10.71 -7.25
N GLY A 133 4.12 -11.68 -6.36
CA GLY A 133 5.45 -12.19 -6.04
C GLY A 133 6.03 -11.68 -4.73
N GLU A 134 7.32 -11.96 -4.53
CA GLU A 134 8.05 -11.61 -3.32
C GLU A 134 8.48 -10.13 -3.32
N PRO A 135 8.18 -9.38 -2.26
CA PRO A 135 8.62 -7.99 -2.13
C PRO A 135 10.15 -7.85 -2.11
N SER A 136 10.66 -6.78 -2.73
CA SER A 136 12.09 -6.42 -2.64
C SER A 136 12.48 -5.87 -1.27
N ASP A 137 13.78 -5.75 -0.99
CA ASP A 137 14.31 -5.15 0.25
C ASP A 137 13.81 -3.71 0.52
N ASN A 138 13.42 -2.98 -0.54
CA ASN A 138 12.89 -1.61 -0.48
C ASN A 138 11.35 -1.57 -0.55
N ALA A 139 10.68 -2.66 -0.19
CA ALA A 139 9.23 -2.71 -0.15
C ALA A 139 8.67 -1.83 0.97
N VAL A 140 7.57 -1.15 0.66
CA VAL A 140 6.84 -0.30 1.58
C VAL A 140 5.53 -0.96 1.95
N ILE A 141 5.24 -1.02 3.23
CA ILE A 141 4.01 -1.62 3.75
C ILE A 141 3.15 -0.52 4.35
N VAL A 142 1.89 -0.47 3.94
CA VAL A 142 0.84 0.37 4.53
C VAL A 142 -0.32 -0.54 4.93
N SER A 143 -1.06 -0.17 5.97
CA SER A 143 -2.25 -0.93 6.35
C SER A 143 -3.40 -0.06 6.78
N ARG A 144 -4.61 -0.59 6.63
CA ARG A 144 -5.85 0.05 7.08
C ARG A 144 -6.80 -1.02 7.60
N LYS A 145 -7.37 -0.76 8.77
CA LYS A 145 -8.34 -1.65 9.40
C LYS A 145 -9.74 -1.35 8.89
N VAL A 146 -10.45 -2.38 8.45
CA VAL A 146 -11.84 -2.33 8.00
C VAL A 146 -12.69 -3.12 8.96
N LEU A 147 -13.79 -2.52 9.40
CA LEU A 147 -14.75 -3.16 10.30
C LEU A 147 -15.84 -3.84 9.48
N ILE A 148 -16.07 -5.12 9.74
CA ILE A 148 -17.17 -5.90 9.20
C ILE A 148 -18.18 -6.13 10.32
N SER A 149 -19.43 -5.75 10.08
CA SER A 149 -20.55 -5.97 10.98
C SER A 149 -21.37 -7.17 10.51
N ASP A 150 -22.12 -7.76 11.42
CA ASP A 150 -23.03 -8.86 11.14
C ASP A 150 -24.05 -8.56 10.04
N SER A 151 -24.54 -7.31 10.02
CA SER A 151 -25.49 -6.85 9.01
C SER A 151 -24.94 -6.81 7.59
N ASP A 152 -23.62 -6.88 7.42
CA ASP A 152 -22.96 -6.82 6.12
C ASP A 152 -22.89 -8.19 5.45
N ILE A 153 -23.04 -9.28 6.23
CA ILE A 153 -22.92 -10.66 5.75
C ILE A 153 -24.32 -11.25 5.59
N GLU A 154 -24.74 -11.50 4.35
CA GLU A 154 -26.07 -12.07 4.09
C GLU A 154 -26.17 -13.55 4.50
N ASN A 155 -25.11 -14.33 4.28
CA ASN A 155 -25.06 -15.76 4.56
C ASN A 155 -23.73 -16.17 5.19
N TYR A 156 -23.72 -16.24 6.52
CA TYR A 156 -22.56 -16.62 7.31
C TYR A 156 -21.93 -17.95 6.91
N ALA A 157 -22.74 -18.98 6.67
CA ALA A 157 -22.22 -20.32 6.35
C ALA A 157 -21.46 -20.31 5.03
N SER A 158 -22.01 -19.64 4.01
CA SER A 158 -21.34 -19.51 2.71
C SER A 158 -20.08 -18.67 2.79
N TYR A 159 -20.11 -17.58 3.56
CA TYR A 159 -18.98 -16.67 3.71
C TYR A 159 -17.80 -17.32 4.44
N ILE A 160 -18.07 -18.08 5.50
CA ILE A 160 -17.04 -18.86 6.22
C ILE A 160 -16.48 -19.96 5.32
N ASP A 161 -17.33 -20.65 4.56
CA ASP A 161 -16.87 -21.72 3.67
C ASP A 161 -15.95 -21.20 2.56
N SER A 162 -16.22 -20.01 2.00
CA SER A 162 -15.37 -19.39 0.98
C SER A 162 -14.11 -18.75 1.57
N THR A 163 -14.26 -17.79 2.49
CA THR A 163 -13.16 -16.93 2.95
C THR A 163 -12.36 -17.50 4.11
N LYS A 164 -12.91 -18.48 4.84
CA LYS A 164 -12.40 -18.95 6.14
C LYS A 164 -12.35 -17.87 7.23
N ILE A 165 -13.01 -16.73 7.03
CA ILE A 165 -13.11 -15.67 8.04
C ILE A 165 -14.32 -16.00 8.92
N SER A 166 -14.06 -16.36 10.16
CA SER A 166 -15.09 -16.61 11.18
C SER A 166 -15.52 -15.32 11.89
N ASP A 167 -16.70 -15.38 12.51
CA ASP A 167 -17.15 -14.35 13.45
C ASP A 167 -16.29 -14.39 14.73
N ILE A 168 -15.82 -13.23 15.17
CA ILE A 168 -15.02 -13.08 16.39
C ILE A 168 -15.86 -13.27 17.66
N ASP A 169 -17.14 -12.85 17.63
CA ASP A 169 -18.04 -12.93 18.77
C ASP A 169 -19.51 -12.84 18.33
N ASN A 170 -20.14 -14.02 18.25
CA ASN A 170 -21.54 -14.21 17.88
C ASN A 170 -22.58 -13.58 18.84
N THR A 171 -22.14 -12.96 19.93
CA THR A 171 -23.01 -12.26 20.87
C THR A 171 -23.08 -10.75 20.60
N THR A 172 -22.16 -10.22 19.79
CA THR A 172 -22.09 -8.81 19.44
C THR A 172 -22.67 -8.55 18.04
N ALA A 173 -22.60 -7.29 17.57
CA ALA A 173 -22.94 -6.94 16.18
C ALA A 173 -21.68 -6.82 15.29
N LEU A 174 -20.51 -7.07 15.87
CA LEU A 174 -19.21 -7.01 15.22
C LEU A 174 -18.88 -8.41 14.72
N TYR A 175 -18.72 -8.55 13.41
CA TYR A 175 -18.32 -9.81 12.83
C TYR A 175 -16.81 -10.01 12.92
N ASN A 176 -16.03 -9.08 12.37
CA ASN A 176 -14.57 -9.12 12.46
C ASN A 176 -13.94 -7.75 12.16
N ILE A 177 -12.66 -7.59 12.50
CA ILE A 177 -11.85 -6.43 12.12
C ILE A 177 -10.71 -6.93 11.24
N ILE A 178 -10.77 -6.58 9.96
CA ILE A 178 -9.81 -7.03 8.95
C ILE A 178 -8.74 -5.94 8.79
N ASP A 179 -7.48 -6.29 9.03
CA ASP A 179 -6.35 -5.43 8.71
C ASP A 179 -5.92 -5.68 7.26
N VAL A 180 -6.22 -4.72 6.40
CA VAL A 180 -5.85 -4.77 4.99
C VAL A 180 -4.44 -4.21 4.85
N LYS A 181 -3.50 -5.08 4.50
CA LYS A 181 -2.09 -4.76 4.37
C LYS A 181 -1.71 -4.71 2.90
N LEU A 182 -1.31 -3.54 2.43
CA LEU A 182 -0.82 -3.29 1.08
C LEU A 182 0.70 -3.18 1.12
N THR A 183 1.37 -4.06 0.39
CA THR A 183 2.83 -4.01 0.20
C THR A 183 3.10 -3.52 -1.22
N LEU A 184 3.97 -2.52 -1.37
CA LEU A 184 4.33 -1.88 -2.64
C LEU A 184 5.84 -1.94 -2.84
N TRP A 185 6.30 -2.33 -4.02
CA TRP A 185 7.72 -2.30 -4.36
C TRP A 185 7.93 -2.08 -5.86
N ARG A 186 9.15 -1.70 -6.23
CA ARG A 186 9.52 -1.51 -7.63
C ARG A 186 10.02 -2.83 -8.21
N MET A 187 9.59 -3.13 -9.43
CA MET A 187 10.17 -4.21 -10.24
C MET A 187 11.49 -3.78 -10.88
#